data_AF-A0AAU9XKI9-F1
#
_entry.id   AF-A0AAU9XKI9-F1
#
_cell.length_a   1.000
_cell.length_b   1.000
_cell.length_c   1.000
_cell.angle_alpha   90.00
_cell.angle_beta   90.00
_cell.angle_gamma   90.00
#
_symmetry.space_group_name_H-M   'P 1'
#
loop_
_entity.id
_entity.type
_entity.pdbx_description
1 polymer ?
#
loop_
_entity_poly.entity_id
_entity_poly.type
_entity_poly.pdbx_seq_one_letter_code
_entity_poly.pdbx_strand_id
1 'polypeptide(L)'
;MADSACDVGVREVEDVYACHLVKGEIENLFVGLKACENSKAPGIKAAVETAMTEMCRDWKEKTVALGADGANVILGEISGVYGLLKQEIPHIIKVHCVAHRLELSFADTLSDVPVLKDVKEMLQGIWKHYHYSAKAVHGTRWVPHLQRALNILLSKNFQVVVLHFQHTSQARDASNQMQGRAVNYSKKFTSYKFVAIMHLLLDIVDALSKVSLSFQEDGITI
;
A
#
# COMPACT_ATOMS: atom_id res chain seq x y z
N MET A 1 8.55 9.53 11.91
CA MET A 1 7.85 9.05 10.72
C MET A 1 6.82 10.07 10.28
N ALA A 2 6.61 10.22 8.98
CA ALA A 2 5.54 11.03 8.42
C ALA A 2 4.78 10.19 7.38
N ASP A 3 3.45 10.12 7.49
CA ASP A 3 2.58 9.36 6.59
C ASP A 3 1.43 10.26 6.10
N SER A 4 1.29 10.37 4.79
CA SER A 4 0.24 11.19 4.18
C SER A 4 -1.08 10.43 4.14
N ALA A 5 -2.16 11.08 4.61
CA ALA A 5 -3.51 10.54 4.63
C ALA A 5 -4.54 11.56 4.12
N CYS A 6 -5.77 11.09 3.88
CA CYS A 6 -6.93 11.95 3.63
C CYS A 6 -7.91 11.83 4.80
N ASP A 7 -8.35 12.95 5.36
CA ASP A 7 -9.38 12.95 6.40
C ASP A 7 -10.80 12.70 5.83
N VAL A 8 -11.81 12.65 6.70
CA VAL A 8 -13.22 12.44 6.32
C VAL A 8 -13.79 13.53 5.41
N GLY A 9 -13.14 14.69 5.33
CA GLY A 9 -13.48 15.80 4.44
C GLY A 9 -12.68 15.80 3.13
N VAL A 10 -11.93 14.73 2.84
CA VAL A 10 -11.01 14.62 1.69
C VAL A 10 -9.92 15.69 1.72
N ARG A 11 -9.57 16.18 2.91
CA ARG A 11 -8.43 17.08 3.08
C ARG A 11 -7.17 16.25 3.28
N GLU A 12 -6.12 16.69 2.60
CA GLU A 12 -4.78 16.14 2.75
C GLU A 12 -4.26 16.48 4.14
N VAL A 13 -3.90 15.45 4.90
CA VAL A 13 -3.37 15.54 6.25
C VAL A 13 -2.08 14.74 6.33
N GLU A 14 -1.15 15.20 7.16
CA GLU A 14 0.07 14.48 7.49
C GLU A 14 -0.05 13.93 8.92
N ASP A 15 0.09 12.62 9.05
CA ASP A 15 0.24 11.93 10.32
C ASP A 15 1.73 11.91 10.71
N VAL A 16 2.04 12.38 11.92
CA VAL A 16 3.41 12.52 12.41
C VAL A 16 3.58 11.66 13.67
N TYR A 17 4.56 10.76 13.62
CA TYR A 17 5.03 9.98 14.77
C TYR A 17 6.48 10.32 15.09
N ALA A 18 6.80 10.36 16.37
CA ALA A 18 8.16 10.48 16.87
C ALA A 18 8.57 9.16 17.55
N CYS A 19 9.65 8.57 17.06
CA CYS A 19 10.32 7.46 17.72
C CYS A 19 11.47 8.03 18.56
N HIS A 20 11.50 7.74 19.86
CA HIS A 20 12.55 8.21 20.75
C HIS A 20 12.93 7.17 21.82
N LEU A 21 14.12 7.34 22.39
CA LEU A 21 14.61 6.45 23.45
C LEU A 21 14.28 7.03 24.82
N VAL A 22 13.60 6.24 25.65
CA VAL A 22 13.31 6.55 27.04
C VAL A 22 13.93 5.47 27.91
N LYS A 23 14.96 5.83 28.67
CA LYS A 23 15.68 4.91 29.57
C LYS A 23 16.22 3.64 28.89
N GLY A 24 16.57 3.74 27.60
CA GLY A 24 17.09 2.63 26.81
C GLY A 24 16.02 1.81 26.06
N GLU A 25 14.74 2.10 26.28
CA GLU A 25 13.62 1.49 25.57
C GLU A 25 13.14 2.41 24.44
N ILE A 26 12.68 1.81 23.34
CA ILE A 26 12.11 2.54 22.21
C ILE A 26 10.65 2.86 22.51
N GLU A 27 10.26 4.12 22.38
CA GLU A 27 8.88 4.58 22.48
C GLU A 27 8.46 5.28 21.18
N ASN A 28 7.32 4.85 20.63
CA ASN A 28 6.66 5.50 19.50
C ASN A 28 5.53 6.37 20.00
N LEU A 29 5.62 7.67 19.75
CA LEU A 29 4.66 8.67 20.16
C LEU A 29 3.93 9.22 18.94
N PHE A 30 2.60 9.14 18.96
CA PHE A 30 1.78 9.92 18.04
C PHE A 30 1.91 11.40 18.39
N VAL A 31 2.45 12.20 17.45
CA VAL A 31 2.71 13.62 17.65
C VAL A 31 1.48 14.43 17.27
N GLY A 32 0.86 14.09 16.16
CA GLY A 32 -0.37 14.72 15.73
C GLY A 32 -0.68 14.52 14.26
N LEU A 33 -1.92 14.86 13.92
CA LEU A 33 -2.44 14.88 12.57
C LEU A 33 -2.61 16.34 12.15
N LYS A 34 -1.91 16.78 11.10
CA LYS A 34 -1.94 18.18 10.65
C LYS A 34 -2.39 18.30 9.21
N ALA A 35 -3.30 19.22 8.95
CA ALA A 35 -3.73 19.52 7.60
C ALA A 35 -2.57 20.12 6.80
N CYS A 36 -2.38 19.62 5.58
CA CYS A 36 -1.47 20.17 4.61
C CYS A 36 -2.21 21.22 3.77
N GLU A 37 -1.60 22.39 3.56
CA GLU A 37 -2.15 23.37 2.61
C GLU A 37 -2.24 22.79 1.20
N ASN A 38 -1.29 21.93 0.84
CA ASN A 38 -1.22 21.19 -0.41
C ASN A 38 -0.31 19.97 -0.26
N SER A 39 -0.43 18.99 -1.16
CA SER A 39 0.40 17.76 -1.18
C SER A 39 1.81 17.98 -1.77
N LYS A 40 2.37 19.20 -1.71
CA LYS A 40 3.75 19.48 -2.13
C LYS A 40 4.66 19.55 -0.90
N ALA A 41 5.95 19.28 -1.10
CA ALA A 41 6.93 19.21 -0.03
C ALA A 41 6.94 20.41 0.93
N PRO A 42 6.81 21.69 0.49
CA PRO A 42 6.75 22.81 1.44
C PRO A 42 5.52 22.76 2.36
N GLY A 43 4.37 22.37 1.83
CA GLY A 43 3.13 22.23 2.60
C GLY A 43 3.21 21.10 3.62
N ILE A 44 3.75 19.95 3.19
CA ILE A 44 3.97 18.79 4.08
C ILE A 44 5.00 19.12 5.16
N LYS A 45 6.12 19.77 4.79
CA LYS A 45 7.12 20.25 5.77
C LYS A 45 6.48 21.13 6.82
N ALA A 46 5.70 22.14 6.42
CA ALA A 46 5.04 23.05 7.36
C ALA A 46 4.12 22.30 8.34
N ALA A 47 3.39 21.28 7.87
CA ALA A 47 2.56 20.42 8.71
C ALA A 47 3.41 19.65 9.75
N VAL A 48 4.51 19.02 9.31
CA VAL A 48 5.45 18.31 10.19
C VAL A 48 6.07 19.25 11.21
N GLU A 49 6.56 20.42 10.79
CA GLU A 49 7.16 21.41 11.69
C GLU A 49 6.17 21.91 12.73
N THR A 50 4.91 22.13 12.34
CA THR A 50 3.84 22.53 13.26
C THR A 50 3.61 21.45 14.31
N ALA A 51 3.43 20.19 13.89
CA ALA A 51 3.21 19.07 14.81
C ALA A 51 4.38 18.92 15.80
N MET A 52 5.62 18.91 15.31
CA MET A 52 6.80 18.70 16.13
C MET A 52 7.06 19.88 17.09
N THR A 53 6.83 21.12 16.65
CA THR A 53 7.05 22.32 17.48
C THR A 53 6.05 22.44 18.62
N GLU A 54 4.81 21.99 18.42
CA GLU A 54 3.80 21.90 19.49
C GLU A 54 4.20 20.89 20.57
N MET A 55 4.86 19.80 20.18
CA MET A 55 5.36 18.78 21.10
C MET A 55 6.64 19.22 21.83
N CYS A 56 7.62 19.74 21.09
CA CYS A 56 8.98 19.99 21.57
C CYS A 56 9.64 21.08 20.73
N ARG A 57 9.88 22.28 21.29
CA ARG A 57 10.38 23.44 20.53
C ARG A 57 11.79 23.25 19.94
N ASP A 58 12.62 22.44 20.60
CA ASP A 58 14.00 22.12 20.22
C ASP A 58 14.13 20.79 19.46
N TRP A 59 13.03 20.29 18.88
CA TRP A 59 13.01 18.99 18.19
C TRP A 59 14.07 18.86 17.08
N LYS A 60 14.35 19.94 16.35
CA LYS A 60 15.33 19.95 15.24
C LYS A 60 16.74 19.58 15.69
N GLU A 61 17.10 19.89 16.93
CA GLU A 61 18.41 19.54 17.51
C GLU A 61 18.49 18.07 17.92
N LYS A 62 17.34 17.42 18.12
CA LYS A 62 17.20 16.04 18.60
C LYS A 62 16.90 15.06 17.46
N THR A 63 16.41 15.53 16.32
CA THR A 63 15.98 14.68 15.21
C THR A 63 17.16 14.15 14.43
N VAL A 64 17.34 12.84 14.51
CA VAL A 64 18.40 12.13 13.78
C VAL A 64 17.93 11.56 12.44
N ALA A 65 16.64 11.28 12.28
CA ALA A 65 16.11 10.62 11.08
C ALA A 65 14.69 11.05 10.71
N LEU A 66 14.37 10.95 9.41
CA LEU A 66 13.02 11.05 8.85
C LEU A 66 12.67 9.74 8.13
N GLY A 67 11.71 8.98 8.67
CA GLY A 67 11.13 7.80 8.05
C GLY A 67 9.86 8.11 7.24
N ALA A 68 9.76 7.61 6.00
CA ALA A 68 8.56 7.70 5.15
C ALA A 68 8.51 6.61 4.05
N ASP A 69 7.41 6.55 3.29
CA ASP A 69 7.13 5.55 2.24
C ASP A 69 8.02 5.62 0.99
N GLY A 70 8.91 6.61 0.89
CA GLY A 70 9.80 6.79 -0.26
C GLY A 70 9.24 7.59 -1.41
N ALA A 71 8.04 8.17 -1.27
CA ALA A 71 7.55 9.16 -2.21
C ALA A 71 8.57 10.30 -2.34
N ASN A 72 8.90 10.68 -3.59
CA ASN A 72 9.87 11.74 -3.88
C ASN A 72 9.49 13.08 -3.25
N VAL A 73 8.20 13.32 -3.00
CA VAL A 73 7.73 14.54 -2.33
C VAL A 73 8.18 14.62 -0.87
N ILE A 74 8.36 13.48 -0.19
CA ILE A 74 8.85 13.43 1.20
C ILE A 74 10.36 13.15 1.22
N LEU A 75 10.84 12.07 0.59
CA LEU A 75 12.26 11.64 0.69
C LEU A 75 13.19 12.16 -0.41
N GLY A 76 12.72 13.07 -1.27
CA GLY A 76 13.53 13.70 -2.31
C GLY A 76 14.72 14.50 -1.76
N GLU A 77 15.87 14.43 -2.43
CA GLU A 77 17.14 15.02 -1.98
C GLU A 77 17.18 16.55 -2.03
N ILE A 78 16.48 17.15 -2.99
CA ILE A 78 16.58 18.59 -3.28
C ILE A 78 15.32 19.32 -2.83
N SER A 79 14.18 18.94 -3.41
CA SER A 79 12.89 19.61 -3.24
C SER A 79 11.89 18.82 -2.41
N GLY A 80 12.27 17.66 -1.87
CA GLY A 80 11.43 16.88 -0.96
C GLY A 80 11.50 17.41 0.47
N VAL A 81 10.58 16.98 1.34
CA VAL A 81 10.56 17.37 2.76
C VAL A 81 11.91 17.09 3.43
N TYR A 82 12.50 15.91 3.18
CA TYR A 82 13.84 15.55 3.62
C TYR A 82 14.89 16.53 3.12
N GLY A 83 14.94 16.82 1.82
CA GLY A 83 15.91 17.74 1.24
C GLY A 83 15.81 19.15 1.82
N LEU A 84 14.59 19.62 2.11
CA LEU A 84 14.35 20.88 2.78
C LEU A 84 14.79 20.84 4.25
N LEU A 85 14.45 19.79 5.00
CA LEU A 85 14.88 19.62 6.40
C LEU A 85 16.39 19.44 6.52
N LYS A 86 17.06 18.81 5.56
CA LYS A 86 18.51 18.61 5.54
C LYS A 86 19.29 19.93 5.52
N GLN A 87 18.72 20.98 4.93
CA GLN A 87 19.31 22.33 4.95
C GLN A 87 19.30 22.95 6.35
N GLU A 88 18.35 22.56 7.20
CA GLU A 88 18.16 23.07 8.56
C GLU A 88 18.74 22.14 9.63
N ILE A 89 18.79 20.84 9.35
CA ILE A 89 19.26 19.75 10.22
C ILE A 89 20.33 18.96 9.46
N PRO A 90 21.59 19.44 9.38
CA PRO A 90 22.61 18.83 8.50
C PRO A 90 22.92 17.36 8.79
N HIS A 91 22.64 16.87 10.01
CA HIS A 91 22.89 15.50 10.42
C HIS A 91 21.71 14.53 10.19
N ILE A 92 20.53 15.02 9.78
CA ILE A 92 19.35 14.16 9.57
C ILE A 92 19.60 13.15 8.44
N ILE A 93 19.21 11.90 8.65
CA ILE A 93 19.20 10.87 7.60
C ILE A 93 17.77 10.55 7.18
N LYS A 94 17.58 10.12 5.95
CA LYS A 94 16.29 9.56 5.52
C LYS A 94 16.27 8.06 5.67
N VAL A 95 15.12 7.54 6.08
CA VAL A 95 14.84 6.11 6.17
C VAL A 95 13.64 5.81 5.28
N HIS A 96 13.83 4.90 4.34
CA HIS A 96 12.75 4.43 3.48
C HIS A 96 12.08 3.24 4.15
N CYS A 97 10.77 3.35 4.39
CA CYS A 97 9.94 2.32 5.02
C CYS A 97 10.19 0.94 4.41
N VAL A 98 10.67 0.00 5.25
CA VAL A 98 11.03 -1.36 4.83
C VAL A 98 9.81 -2.14 4.38
N ALA A 99 8.67 -1.96 5.06
CA ALA A 99 7.40 -2.59 4.66
C ALA A 99 6.99 -2.14 3.24
N HIS A 100 7.08 -0.84 2.94
CA HIS A 100 6.76 -0.34 1.61
C HIS A 100 7.77 -0.83 0.55
N ARG A 101 9.07 -0.87 0.87
CA ARG A 101 10.09 -1.45 -0.03
C ARG A 101 9.81 -2.92 -0.37
N LEU A 102 9.38 -3.71 0.61
CA LEU A 102 8.97 -5.10 0.39
C LEU A 102 7.78 -5.15 -0.58
N GLU A 103 6.76 -4.33 -0.35
CA GLU A 103 5.58 -4.26 -1.22
C GLU A 103 5.92 -3.87 -2.66
N LEU A 104 6.79 -2.86 -2.86
CA LEU A 104 7.27 -2.45 -4.18
C LEU A 104 8.03 -3.58 -4.88
N SER A 105 8.99 -4.20 -4.19
CA SER A 105 9.79 -5.30 -4.77
C SER A 105 8.92 -6.49 -5.22
N PHE A 106 7.87 -6.79 -4.46
CA PHE A 106 6.93 -7.83 -4.82
C PHE A 106 6.03 -7.41 -5.98
N ALA A 107 5.56 -6.16 -6.01
CA ALA A 107 4.75 -5.64 -7.11
C ALA A 107 5.50 -5.65 -8.45
N ASP A 108 6.80 -5.33 -8.44
CA ASP A 108 7.68 -5.41 -9.60
C ASP A 108 7.83 -6.87 -10.06
N THR A 109 8.19 -7.77 -9.13
CA THR A 109 8.34 -9.21 -9.41
C THR A 109 7.07 -9.82 -10.03
N LEU A 110 5.89 -9.45 -9.52
CA LEU A 110 4.61 -9.90 -10.09
C LEU A 110 4.38 -9.42 -11.51
N SER A 111 4.89 -8.23 -11.84
CA SER A 111 4.72 -7.63 -13.16
C SER A 111 5.72 -8.20 -14.17
N ASP A 112 6.87 -8.69 -13.71
CA ASP A 112 7.91 -9.29 -14.53
C ASP A 112 7.66 -10.76 -14.88
N VAL A 113 6.91 -11.49 -14.05
CA VAL A 113 6.56 -12.89 -14.32
C VAL A 113 5.22 -12.96 -15.05
N PRO A 114 5.16 -13.34 -16.35
CA PRO A 114 3.96 -13.20 -17.18
C PRO A 114 2.72 -13.88 -16.61
N VAL A 115 2.88 -15.08 -16.03
CA VAL A 115 1.73 -15.82 -15.47
C VAL A 115 1.22 -15.21 -14.17
N LEU A 116 2.08 -14.58 -13.37
CA LEU A 116 1.66 -13.86 -12.15
C LEU A 116 1.02 -12.52 -12.49
N LYS A 117 1.53 -11.84 -13.52
CA LYS A 117 0.91 -10.66 -14.11
C LYS A 117 -0.50 -10.98 -14.61
N ASP A 118 -0.67 -12.09 -15.32
CA ASP A 118 -1.98 -12.56 -15.79
C ASP A 118 -2.98 -12.84 -14.67
N VAL A 119 -2.50 -13.35 -13.52
CA VAL A 119 -3.33 -13.54 -12.31
C VAL A 119 -3.70 -12.19 -11.71
N LYS A 120 -2.74 -11.27 -11.54
CA LYS A 120 -2.97 -9.91 -11.04
C LYS A 120 -4.00 -9.15 -11.87
N GLU A 121 -3.86 -9.16 -13.20
CA GLU A 121 -4.79 -8.50 -14.11
C GLU A 121 -6.17 -9.15 -14.12
N MET A 122 -6.25 -10.48 -14.00
CA MET A 122 -7.53 -11.18 -13.85
C MET A 122 -8.23 -10.77 -12.55
N LEU A 123 -7.52 -10.77 -11.42
CA LEU A 123 -8.08 -10.38 -10.12
C LEU A 123 -8.53 -8.91 -10.11
N GLN A 124 -7.74 -8.01 -10.68
CA GLN A 124 -8.12 -6.60 -10.86
C GLN A 124 -9.34 -6.47 -11.80
N GLY A 125 -9.42 -7.28 -12.85
CA GLY A 125 -10.55 -7.29 -13.77
C GLY A 125 -11.84 -7.83 -13.14
N ILE A 126 -11.74 -8.87 -12.34
CA ILE A 126 -12.83 -9.41 -11.51
C ILE A 126 -13.28 -8.35 -10.50
N TRP A 127 -12.32 -7.71 -9.84
CA TRP A 127 -12.61 -6.59 -8.95
C TRP A 127 -13.33 -5.49 -9.71
N LYS A 128 -12.82 -4.96 -10.83
CA LYS A 128 -13.52 -3.94 -11.65
C LYS A 128 -14.91 -4.39 -12.09
N HIS A 129 -15.10 -5.68 -12.39
CA HIS A 129 -16.39 -6.25 -12.78
C HIS A 129 -17.42 -6.20 -11.65
N TYR A 130 -17.02 -6.53 -10.42
CA TYR A 130 -17.92 -6.50 -9.26
C TYR A 130 -17.93 -5.16 -8.50
N HIS A 131 -16.89 -4.35 -8.61
CA HIS A 131 -16.62 -3.16 -7.80
C HIS A 131 -17.33 -1.89 -8.29
N TYR A 132 -18.02 -1.93 -9.42
CA TYR A 132 -19.16 -1.02 -9.61
C TYR A 132 -20.25 -1.21 -8.53
N SER A 133 -20.07 -2.15 -7.57
CA SER A 133 -20.70 -2.20 -6.25
C SER A 133 -19.64 -2.20 -5.09
N ALA A 134 -19.43 -1.01 -4.53
CA ALA A 134 -19.09 -0.66 -3.13
C ALA A 134 -17.84 -1.12 -2.31
N LYS A 135 -16.87 -1.96 -2.74
CA LYS A 135 -15.69 -2.28 -1.85
C LYS A 135 -14.27 -2.31 -2.45
N ALA A 136 -13.47 -1.29 -2.14
CA ALA A 136 -12.29 -0.89 -2.90
C ALA A 136 -11.04 -1.74 -2.65
N VAL A 137 -10.27 -1.95 -3.73
CA VAL A 137 -8.85 -2.33 -3.72
C VAL A 137 -8.10 -1.19 -4.39
N HIS A 138 -8.10 -0.04 -3.73
CA HIS A 138 -7.22 1.08 -4.04
C HIS A 138 -6.50 1.45 -2.75
N GLY A 139 -5.17 1.50 -2.80
CA GLY A 139 -4.32 1.79 -1.66
C GLY A 139 -2.93 1.19 -1.85
N THR A 140 -1.95 1.84 -1.22
CA THR A 140 -0.53 1.47 -1.21
C THR A 140 -0.25 0.09 -0.61
N ARG A 141 -1.19 -0.48 0.18
CA ARG A 141 -1.09 -1.80 0.82
C ARG A 141 -1.51 -2.96 -0.10
N TRP A 142 -0.78 -3.21 -1.19
CA TRP A 142 -1.13 -4.25 -2.17
C TRP A 142 -1.12 -5.68 -1.59
N VAL A 143 -0.14 -6.02 -0.75
CA VAL A 143 0.07 -7.40 -0.27
C VAL A 143 -1.11 -7.92 0.56
N PRO A 144 -1.57 -7.22 1.62
CA PRO A 144 -2.74 -7.66 2.39
C PRO A 144 -4.04 -7.69 1.56
N HIS A 145 -4.18 -6.77 0.60
CA HIS A 145 -5.37 -6.72 -0.25
C HIS A 145 -5.39 -7.90 -1.24
N LEU A 146 -4.26 -8.23 -1.86
CA LEU A 146 -4.13 -9.40 -2.73
C LEU A 146 -4.39 -10.69 -1.96
N GLN A 147 -3.82 -10.81 -0.75
CA GLN A 147 -4.04 -11.95 0.15
C GLN A 147 -5.54 -12.17 0.39
N ARG A 148 -6.24 -11.10 0.80
CA ARG A 148 -7.66 -11.14 1.10
C ARG A 148 -8.49 -11.49 -0.13
N ALA A 149 -8.17 -10.90 -1.28
CA ALA A 149 -8.87 -11.16 -2.54
C ALA A 149 -8.72 -12.63 -2.97
N LEU A 150 -7.51 -13.16 -2.96
CA LEU A 150 -7.23 -14.56 -3.29
C LEU A 150 -7.89 -15.51 -2.30
N ASN A 151 -7.76 -15.26 -1.00
CA ASN A 151 -8.36 -16.11 0.02
C ASN A 151 -9.89 -16.16 -0.13
N ILE A 152 -10.58 -15.02 -0.27
CA ILE A 152 -12.05 -15.00 -0.44
C ILE A 152 -12.45 -15.69 -1.74
N LEU A 153 -11.74 -15.41 -2.85
CA LEU A 153 -12.04 -16.00 -4.14
C LEU A 153 -11.88 -17.51 -4.12
N LEU A 154 -10.76 -18.02 -3.61
CA LEU A 154 -10.42 -19.45 -3.65
C LEU A 154 -11.17 -20.26 -2.58
N SER A 155 -11.31 -19.75 -1.36
CA SER A 155 -11.91 -20.50 -0.25
C SER A 155 -13.43 -20.38 -0.13
N LYS A 156 -14.02 -19.25 -0.53
CA LYS A 156 -15.45 -18.97 -0.28
C LYS A 156 -16.29 -18.87 -1.54
N ASN A 157 -15.76 -18.22 -2.56
CA ASN A 157 -16.57 -17.79 -3.71
C ASN A 157 -16.21 -18.49 -5.02
N PHE A 158 -15.28 -19.45 -5.01
CA PHE A 158 -14.71 -20.00 -6.23
C PHE A 158 -15.79 -20.54 -7.17
N GLN A 159 -16.63 -21.45 -6.67
CA GLN A 159 -17.70 -22.06 -7.47
C GLN A 159 -18.69 -21.02 -8.02
N VAL A 160 -19.10 -20.07 -7.18
CA VAL A 160 -20.06 -19.01 -7.56
C VAL A 160 -19.48 -18.12 -8.66
N VAL A 161 -18.22 -17.70 -8.52
CA VAL A 161 -17.55 -16.83 -9.48
C VAL A 161 -17.32 -17.56 -10.81
N VAL A 162 -16.95 -18.85 -10.77
CA VAL A 162 -16.81 -19.68 -11.98
C VAL A 162 -18.14 -19.82 -12.69
N LEU A 163 -19.21 -20.16 -11.96
CA LEU A 163 -20.55 -20.31 -12.53
C LEU A 163 -21.05 -19.00 -13.14
N HIS A 164 -20.83 -17.87 -12.46
CA HIS A 164 -21.18 -16.55 -12.95
C HIS A 164 -20.52 -16.23 -14.30
N PHE A 165 -19.21 -16.46 -14.43
CA PHE A 165 -18.50 -16.21 -15.68
C PHE A 165 -18.88 -17.21 -16.78
N GLN A 166 -19.19 -18.46 -16.44
CA GLN A 166 -19.71 -19.43 -17.40
C GLN A 166 -21.06 -18.98 -17.97
N HIS A 167 -22.01 -18.56 -17.12
CA HIS A 167 -23.30 -18.04 -17.58
C HIS A 167 -23.14 -16.74 -18.37
N THR A 168 -22.31 -15.81 -17.89
CA THR A 168 -22.05 -14.53 -18.58
C THR A 168 -21.43 -14.76 -19.96
N SER A 169 -20.64 -15.83 -20.14
CA SER A 169 -20.05 -16.17 -21.44
C SER A 169 -21.06 -16.63 -22.48
N GLN A 170 -22.23 -17.10 -22.05
CA GLN A 170 -23.32 -17.61 -22.90
C GLN A 170 -24.51 -16.64 -23.00
N ALA A 171 -24.52 -15.58 -22.19
CA ALA A 171 -25.59 -14.60 -22.11
C ALA A 171 -25.67 -13.76 -23.39
N ARG A 172 -26.82 -13.76 -24.08
CA ARG A 172 -27.02 -13.08 -25.38
C ARG A 172 -27.24 -11.56 -25.28
N ASP A 173 -27.51 -11.08 -24.08
CA ASP A 173 -27.84 -9.69 -23.72
C ASP A 173 -26.64 -8.90 -23.17
N ALA A 174 -25.50 -9.55 -22.94
CA ALA A 174 -24.28 -8.90 -22.47
C ALA A 174 -23.50 -8.23 -23.63
N SER A 175 -22.75 -7.17 -23.33
CA SER A 175 -21.88 -6.53 -24.33
C SER A 175 -20.76 -7.48 -24.79
N ASN A 176 -20.33 -7.36 -26.05
CA ASN A 176 -19.25 -8.17 -26.63
C ASN A 176 -17.97 -8.16 -25.77
N GLN A 177 -17.66 -7.01 -25.15
CA GLN A 177 -16.49 -6.86 -24.27
C GLN A 177 -16.68 -7.62 -22.93
N MET A 178 -17.88 -7.64 -22.37
CA MET A 178 -18.18 -8.42 -21.16
C MET A 178 -18.16 -9.91 -21.43
N GLN A 179 -18.78 -10.36 -22.53
CA GLN A 179 -18.74 -11.76 -22.96
C GLN A 179 -17.30 -12.23 -23.20
N GLY A 180 -16.49 -11.44 -23.93
CA GLY A 180 -15.10 -11.78 -24.20
C GLY A 180 -14.26 -11.95 -22.92
N ARG A 181 -14.45 -11.06 -21.93
CA ARG A 181 -13.82 -11.20 -20.60
C ARG A 181 -14.30 -12.44 -19.86
N ALA A 182 -15.61 -12.69 -19.86
CA ALA A 182 -16.19 -13.85 -19.20
C ALA A 182 -15.70 -15.18 -19.80
N VAL A 183 -15.55 -15.26 -21.13
CA VAL A 183 -14.95 -16.42 -21.82
C VAL A 183 -13.50 -16.61 -21.37
N ASN A 184 -12.71 -15.53 -21.35
CA ASN A 184 -11.31 -15.59 -20.92
C ASN A 184 -11.17 -16.07 -19.47
N TYR A 185 -11.93 -15.48 -18.54
CA TYR A 185 -11.89 -15.85 -17.13
C TYR A 185 -12.38 -17.28 -16.89
N SER A 186 -13.43 -17.71 -17.58
CA SER A 186 -13.91 -19.10 -17.49
C SER A 186 -12.83 -20.09 -17.88
N LYS A 187 -12.12 -19.84 -19.00
CA LYS A 187 -10.98 -20.68 -19.43
C LYS A 187 -9.87 -20.72 -18.37
N LYS A 188 -9.52 -19.56 -17.80
CA LYS A 188 -8.50 -19.46 -16.74
C LYS A 188 -8.91 -20.23 -15.49
N PHE A 189 -10.15 -20.09 -15.02
CA PHE A 189 -10.63 -20.81 -13.84
C PHE A 189 -10.78 -22.32 -14.03
N THR A 190 -11.01 -22.79 -15.25
CA THR A 190 -11.03 -24.24 -15.56
C THR A 190 -9.64 -24.82 -15.83
N SER A 191 -8.61 -23.97 -15.93
CA SER A 191 -7.23 -24.42 -16.14
C SER A 191 -6.60 -24.82 -14.81
N TYR A 192 -6.30 -26.11 -14.65
CA TYR A 192 -5.60 -26.61 -13.47
C TYR A 192 -4.30 -25.84 -13.19
N LYS A 193 -3.48 -25.62 -14.22
CA LYS A 193 -2.21 -24.89 -14.08
C LYS A 193 -2.42 -23.47 -13.56
N PHE A 194 -3.43 -22.77 -14.07
CA PHE A 194 -3.69 -21.39 -13.68
C PHE A 194 -4.21 -21.31 -12.24
N VAL A 195 -5.14 -22.19 -11.87
CA VAL A 195 -5.67 -22.26 -10.49
C VAL A 195 -4.59 -22.69 -9.50
N ALA A 196 -3.70 -23.63 -9.86
CA ALA A 196 -2.57 -24.01 -9.01
C ALA A 196 -1.62 -22.82 -8.76
N ILE A 197 -1.35 -22.00 -9.78
CA ILE A 197 -0.54 -20.79 -9.62
C ILE A 197 -1.23 -19.76 -8.73
N MET A 198 -2.55 -19.64 -8.77
CA MET A 198 -3.28 -18.77 -7.85
C MET A 198 -3.14 -19.21 -6.38
N HIS A 199 -3.12 -20.52 -6.11
CA HIS A 199 -2.88 -21.05 -4.77
C HIS A 199 -1.42 -20.83 -4.34
N LEU A 200 -0.46 -21.10 -5.23
CA LEU A 200 0.95 -20.78 -4.96
C LEU A 200 1.14 -19.30 -4.64
N LEU A 201 0.48 -18.41 -5.39
CA LEU A 201 0.52 -16.98 -5.14
C LEU A 201 -0.09 -16.64 -3.77
N LEU A 202 -1.18 -17.30 -3.37
CA LEU A 202 -1.76 -17.13 -2.04
C LEU A 202 -0.75 -17.53 -0.94
N ASP A 203 -0.06 -18.67 -1.09
CA ASP A 203 0.95 -19.12 -0.12
C ASP A 203 2.12 -18.12 0.00
N ILE A 204 2.59 -17.60 -1.14
CA ILE A 204 3.64 -16.58 -1.18
C ILE A 204 3.19 -15.31 -0.46
N VAL A 205 1.99 -14.83 -0.79
CA VAL A 205 1.45 -13.60 -0.21
C VAL A 205 1.17 -13.77 1.29
N ASP A 206 0.72 -14.94 1.73
CA ASP A 206 0.53 -15.25 3.16
C ASP A 206 1.85 -15.16 3.94
N ALA A 207 2.95 -15.63 3.36
CA ALA A 207 4.28 -15.49 3.96
C ALA A 207 4.73 -14.02 3.97
N LEU A 208 4.57 -13.31 2.85
CA LEU A 208 4.96 -11.89 2.73
C LEU A 208 4.16 -10.99 3.67
N SER A 209 2.87 -11.27 3.88
CA SER A 209 2.04 -10.52 4.83
C SER A 209 2.57 -10.63 6.26
N LYS A 210 3.07 -11.80 6.68
CA LYS A 210 3.67 -11.97 8.01
C LYS A 210 4.94 -11.14 8.15
N VAL A 211 5.80 -11.16 7.12
CA VAL A 211 7.03 -10.37 7.08
C VAL A 211 6.71 -8.86 7.08
N SER A 212 5.75 -8.43 6.27
CA SER A 212 5.30 -7.03 6.21
C SER A 212 4.77 -6.54 7.56
N LEU A 213 4.00 -7.37 8.27
CA LEU A 213 3.52 -7.06 9.62
C LEU A 213 4.66 -6.97 10.64
N SER A 214 5.66 -7.86 10.57
CA SER A 214 6.82 -7.77 11.46
C SER A 214 7.61 -6.47 11.27
N PHE A 215 7.66 -5.93 10.06
CA PHE A 215 8.29 -4.63 9.80
C PHE A 215 7.48 -3.43 10.29
N GLN A 216 6.23 -3.62 10.72
CA GLN A 216 5.34 -2.59 11.26
C GLN A 216 5.26 -2.66 12.79
N GLU A 217 5.99 -3.58 13.43
CA GLU A 217 6.09 -3.64 14.89
C GLU A 217 6.89 -2.46 15.43
N ASP A 218 6.52 -1.98 16.61
CA ASP A 218 7.08 -0.77 17.22
C ASP A 218 8.59 -0.82 17.41
N GLY A 219 9.15 -2.02 17.63
CA GLY A 219 10.59 -2.23 17.82
C GLY A 219 11.42 -2.29 16.53
N ILE A 220 10.78 -2.31 15.36
CA ILE A 220 11.43 -2.43 14.05
C ILE A 220 11.16 -1.20 13.17
N THR A 221 10.02 -0.54 13.34
CA THR A 221 9.61 0.59 12.52
C THR A 221 10.45 1.82 12.84
N ILE A 222 11.14 2.38 11.83
CA ILE A 222 11.88 3.66 11.88
C ILE A 222 11.23 4.66 10.91
#